data_AF-A0A436B1X5-F1
#
_entry.id   AF-A0A436B1X5-F1
#
_cell.length_a   1.000
_cell.length_b   1.000
_cell.length_c   1.000
_cell.angle_alpha   90.00
_cell.angle_beta   90.00
_cell.angle_gamma   90.00
#
_symmetry.space_group_name_H-M   'P 1'
#
loop_
_entity.id
_entity.type
_entity.pdbx_description
1 polymer ?
#
loop_
_entity_poly.entity_id
_entity_poly.type
_entity_poly.pdbx_seq_one_letter_code
_entity_poly.pdbx_strand_id
1 'polypeptide(L)'
;MADAKTDVPSDALPLFYSRPEALNPARHGSLGLTARSDFGFARSAHAIPVVASEMPAAMRSYPIVFIGPTKSPVIITGVRQNENLFVDADGKWTGPHYIPAYVRRYPFILAEDPTSAGRLTLCADRASDRVVDQLLAPLRDDKIAPFFAGNEPTEATRQALAFCNQFQIDFRATREMVEKIDAHGLFSPRQSKVTLEGGEVLNLTDFQV
;
A
#
# COMPACT_ATOMS: atom_id res chain seq x y z
N MET A 1 -30.33 6.53 28.88
CA MET A 1 -28.90 6.12 29.04
C MET A 1 -28.80 4.70 28.51
N ALA A 2 -28.11 4.37 27.44
CA ALA A 2 -27.28 5.11 26.50
C ALA A 2 -27.46 4.44 25.14
N ASP A 3 -27.63 5.23 24.07
CA ASP A 3 -27.68 4.73 22.71
C ASP A 3 -26.30 4.16 22.34
N ALA A 4 -26.27 2.85 22.06
CA ALA A 4 -25.15 2.20 21.41
C ALA A 4 -25.04 2.79 19.99
N LYS A 5 -24.09 3.71 19.80
CA LYS A 5 -23.64 4.08 18.45
C LYS A 5 -23.04 2.83 17.82
N THR A 6 -23.80 2.18 16.96
CA THR A 6 -23.30 1.28 15.94
C THR A 6 -22.30 2.04 15.10
N ASP A 7 -21.02 1.71 15.28
CA ASP A 7 -19.94 2.20 14.43
C ASP A 7 -20.15 1.60 13.04
N VAL A 8 -20.59 2.43 12.10
CA VAL A 8 -20.68 2.07 10.68
C VAL A 8 -19.24 2.00 10.19
N PRO A 9 -18.76 0.89 9.62
CA PRO A 9 -17.40 0.84 9.09
C PRO A 9 -17.29 1.93 8.03
N SER A 10 -16.43 2.93 8.29
CA SER A 10 -16.12 3.93 7.28
C SER A 10 -15.58 3.21 6.06
N ASP A 11 -16.10 3.55 4.89
CA ASP A 11 -15.67 3.09 3.56
C ASP A 11 -14.27 3.66 3.26
N ALA A 12 -13.30 3.31 4.11
CA ALA A 12 -11.98 3.90 4.13
C ALA A 12 -11.21 3.35 2.94
N LEU A 13 -10.76 4.27 2.09
CA LEU A 13 -9.90 3.92 0.96
C LEU A 13 -8.64 3.21 1.46
N PRO A 14 -8.06 2.31 0.65
CA PRO A 14 -6.79 1.67 0.97
C PRO A 14 -5.70 2.70 1.28
N LEU A 15 -4.79 2.37 2.20
CA LEU A 15 -3.65 3.21 2.56
C LEU A 15 -2.90 3.74 1.32
N PHE A 16 -2.60 5.04 1.32
CA PHE A 16 -2.04 5.86 0.22
C PHE A 16 -3.02 6.37 -0.83
N TYR A 17 -4.20 5.77 -0.98
CA TYR A 17 -5.11 6.09 -2.07
C TYR A 17 -6.13 7.12 -1.64
N SER A 18 -6.31 8.16 -2.47
CA SER A 18 -7.33 9.20 -2.23
C SER A 18 -8.34 9.32 -3.36
N ARG A 19 -7.95 9.02 -4.61
CA ARG A 19 -8.83 9.11 -5.79
C ARG A 19 -8.48 8.03 -6.83
N PRO A 20 -8.69 6.73 -6.51
CA PRO A 20 -8.47 5.67 -7.48
C PRO A 20 -9.52 5.74 -8.60
N GLU A 21 -9.06 5.79 -9.85
CA GLU A 21 -9.93 5.80 -11.03
C GLU A 21 -9.54 4.69 -12.00
N ALA A 22 -10.53 3.93 -12.47
CA ALA A 22 -10.34 2.89 -13.47
C ALA A 22 -9.73 3.48 -14.75
N LEU A 23 -8.60 2.92 -15.18
CA LEU A 23 -7.92 3.38 -16.38
C LEU A 23 -8.82 3.19 -17.61
N ASN A 24 -8.86 4.23 -18.44
CA ASN A 24 -9.76 4.34 -19.57
C ASN A 24 -9.09 5.24 -20.62
N PRO A 25 -8.92 4.79 -21.87
CA PRO A 25 -8.22 5.57 -22.89
C PRO A 25 -8.82 6.96 -23.13
N ALA A 26 -10.15 7.07 -23.14
CA ALA A 26 -10.84 8.34 -23.41
C ALA A 26 -10.60 9.38 -22.31
N ARG A 27 -10.50 8.94 -21.05
CA ARG A 27 -10.29 9.83 -19.89
C ARG A 27 -8.83 10.03 -19.52
N HIS A 28 -7.98 9.05 -19.82
CA HIS A 28 -6.62 8.96 -19.29
C HIS A 28 -5.55 8.85 -20.38
N GLY A 29 -5.90 9.02 -21.66
CA GLY A 29 -4.97 8.90 -22.78
C GLY A 29 -3.85 9.94 -22.79
N SER A 30 -4.07 11.15 -22.24
CA SER A 30 -3.04 12.17 -22.08
C SER A 30 -2.15 11.96 -20.86
N LEU A 31 -2.44 10.96 -20.03
CA LEU A 31 -1.75 10.77 -18.76
C LEU A 31 -0.65 9.72 -18.86
N GLY A 32 0.30 9.81 -17.94
CA GLY A 32 1.33 8.81 -17.77
C GLY A 32 1.87 8.76 -16.34
N LEU A 33 2.73 7.78 -16.11
CA LEU A 33 3.48 7.62 -14.88
C LEU A 33 4.85 8.29 -15.03
N THR A 34 5.21 9.17 -14.10
CA THR A 34 6.59 9.62 -14.00
C THR A 34 7.52 8.52 -13.48
N ALA A 35 8.75 8.49 -13.97
CA ALA A 35 9.83 7.61 -13.51
C ALA A 35 10.40 7.98 -12.12
N ARG A 36 9.77 8.86 -11.34
CA ARG A 36 10.22 9.19 -9.98
C ARG A 36 10.31 7.95 -9.11
N SER A 37 11.39 7.85 -8.36
CA SER A 37 11.68 6.75 -7.43
C SER A 37 11.52 7.16 -5.97
N ASP A 38 10.96 8.33 -5.68
CA ASP A 38 10.72 8.74 -4.29
C ASP A 38 9.52 7.98 -3.69
N PHE A 39 9.46 7.92 -2.38
CA PHE A 39 8.46 7.25 -1.55
C PHE A 39 7.88 8.25 -0.55
N GLY A 40 7.86 9.55 -0.90
CA GLY A 40 7.36 10.61 -0.02
C GLY A 40 5.91 10.39 0.41
N PHE A 41 5.10 9.75 -0.44
CA PHE A 41 3.73 9.36 -0.13
C PHE A 41 3.60 8.40 1.06
N ALA A 42 4.67 7.67 1.42
CA ALA A 42 4.68 6.70 2.50
C ALA A 42 5.20 7.27 3.84
N ARG A 43 5.56 8.55 3.90
CA ARG A 43 6.15 9.20 5.10
C ARG A 43 5.32 9.11 6.36
N SER A 44 3.99 9.06 6.23
CA SER A 44 3.08 8.97 7.36
C SER A 44 2.63 7.54 7.67
N ALA A 45 3.03 6.54 6.87
CA ALA A 45 2.64 5.17 7.15
C ALA A 45 3.57 4.56 8.20
N HIS A 46 3.04 4.38 9.41
CA HIS A 46 3.71 3.70 10.51
C HIS A 46 3.50 2.18 10.50
N ALA A 47 2.45 1.73 9.80
CA ALA A 47 2.17 0.33 9.54
C ALA A 47 1.79 0.15 8.07
N ILE A 48 2.39 -0.85 7.40
CA ILE A 48 2.17 -1.09 5.96
C ILE A 48 1.82 -2.57 5.73
N PRO A 49 0.74 -2.89 4.99
CA PRO A 49 0.41 -4.27 4.67
C PRO A 49 1.54 -5.02 3.96
N VAL A 50 1.72 -6.29 4.33
CA VAL A 50 2.71 -7.18 3.73
C VAL A 50 2.07 -8.54 3.42
N VAL A 51 2.47 -9.18 2.33
CA VAL A 51 1.98 -10.52 1.98
C VAL A 51 2.98 -11.60 2.41
N ALA A 52 2.51 -12.83 2.61
CA ALA A 52 3.29 -13.97 3.08
C ALA A 52 4.54 -14.24 2.22
N SER A 53 4.41 -14.09 0.89
CA SER A 53 5.52 -14.26 -0.06
C SER A 53 6.66 -13.25 0.16
N GLU A 54 6.38 -12.11 0.78
CA GLU A 54 7.37 -11.06 1.07
C GLU A 54 7.98 -11.17 2.47
N MET A 55 7.32 -11.85 3.40
CA MET A 55 7.74 -11.92 4.80
C MET A 55 9.21 -12.32 4.97
N PRO A 56 9.78 -13.30 4.23
CA PRO A 56 11.18 -13.66 4.36
C PRO A 56 12.18 -12.53 4.07
N ALA A 57 11.84 -11.64 3.14
CA ALA A 57 12.65 -10.47 2.82
C ALA A 57 12.38 -9.31 3.79
N ALA A 58 11.10 -9.06 4.08
CA ALA A 58 10.65 -7.98 4.95
C ALA A 58 11.13 -8.13 6.40
N MET A 59 11.13 -9.36 6.94
CA MET A 59 11.49 -9.61 8.36
C MET A 59 12.94 -9.26 8.71
N ARG A 60 13.83 -9.14 7.69
CA ARG A 60 15.21 -8.68 7.89
C ARG A 60 15.31 -7.17 8.10
N SER A 61 14.24 -6.43 7.80
CA SER A 61 14.19 -4.97 7.89
C SER A 61 13.19 -4.49 8.94
N TYR A 62 12.09 -5.22 9.14
CA TYR A 62 10.96 -4.75 9.94
C TYR A 62 10.43 -5.82 10.90
N PRO A 63 9.93 -5.42 12.07
CA PRO A 63 8.95 -6.24 12.80
C PRO A 63 7.71 -6.48 11.93
N ILE A 64 7.23 -7.71 11.92
CA ILE A 64 5.96 -8.10 11.29
C ILE A 64 4.99 -8.42 12.43
N VAL A 65 3.81 -7.81 12.39
CA VAL A 65 2.74 -8.04 13.37
C VAL A 65 1.41 -8.24 12.65
N PHE A 66 0.43 -8.76 13.36
CA PHE A 66 -0.92 -9.00 12.85
C PHE A 66 -1.92 -8.10 13.59
N ILE A 67 -2.71 -7.34 12.85
CA ILE A 67 -3.63 -6.34 13.41
C ILE A 67 -5.08 -6.59 13.04
N GLY A 68 -5.98 -6.11 13.89
CA GLY A 68 -7.42 -6.16 13.67
C GLY A 68 -8.04 -7.57 13.76
N PRO A 69 -9.37 -7.67 13.56
CA PRO A 69 -10.10 -8.92 13.73
C PRO A 69 -9.64 -10.04 12.78
N THR A 70 -9.28 -9.68 11.54
CA THR A 70 -8.82 -10.63 10.51
C THR A 70 -7.33 -10.95 10.60
N LYS A 71 -6.64 -10.46 11.64
CA LYS A 71 -5.20 -10.65 11.85
C LYS A 71 -4.40 -10.28 10.60
N SER A 72 -4.67 -9.11 10.01
CA SER A 72 -4.00 -8.69 8.79
C SER A 72 -2.51 -8.44 9.06
N PRO A 73 -1.58 -9.07 8.32
CA PRO A 73 -0.16 -8.86 8.51
C PRO A 73 0.28 -7.48 8.02
N VAL A 74 1.04 -6.78 8.86
CA VAL A 74 1.65 -5.49 8.57
C VAL A 74 3.11 -5.47 9.02
N ILE A 75 3.95 -4.74 8.29
CA ILE A 75 5.26 -4.32 8.80
C ILE A 75 5.10 -3.06 9.64
N ILE A 76 5.89 -2.93 10.69
CA ILE A 76 6.01 -1.70 11.48
C ILE A 76 7.16 -0.86 10.93
N THR A 77 6.86 0.37 10.55
CA THR A 77 7.78 1.33 9.92
C THR A 77 7.97 2.60 10.75
N GLY A 78 7.13 2.83 11.76
CA GLY A 78 7.29 3.86 12.77
C GLY A 78 6.65 3.43 14.08
N VAL A 79 7.12 4.01 15.19
CA VAL A 79 6.52 3.74 16.51
C VAL A 79 5.40 4.73 16.78
N ARG A 80 5.50 5.96 16.26
CA ARG A 80 4.44 6.96 16.33
C ARG A 80 3.45 6.79 15.18
N GLN A 81 2.21 7.18 15.42
CA GLN A 81 1.27 7.37 14.32
C GLN A 81 1.78 8.46 13.38
N ASN A 82 1.45 8.33 12.10
CA ASN A 82 1.83 9.29 11.06
C ASN A 82 3.35 9.44 10.85
N GLU A 83 4.14 8.40 11.15
CA GLU A 83 5.60 8.40 11.05
C GLU A 83 6.09 7.15 10.31
N ASN A 84 7.01 7.33 9.37
CA ASN A 84 7.75 6.26 8.72
C ASN A 84 9.25 6.57 8.82
N LEU A 85 9.95 5.80 9.64
CA LEU A 85 11.38 5.96 9.91
C LEU A 85 12.27 5.48 8.75
N PHE A 86 11.69 4.85 7.73
CA PHE A 86 12.40 4.29 6.59
C PHE A 86 12.30 5.15 5.32
N VAL A 87 11.67 6.32 5.40
CA VAL A 87 11.64 7.31 4.32
C VAL A 87 12.38 8.58 4.77
N ASP A 88 13.55 8.83 4.17
CA ASP A 88 14.41 9.98 4.53
C ASP A 88 13.84 11.32 4.07
N ALA A 89 14.43 12.45 4.47
CA ALA A 89 13.95 13.79 4.12
C ALA A 89 13.88 14.08 2.61
N ASP A 90 14.65 13.37 1.77
CA ASP A 90 14.60 13.47 0.31
C ASP A 90 13.50 12.59 -0.31
N GLY A 91 12.90 11.72 0.48
CA GLY A 91 11.82 10.83 0.09
C GLY A 91 12.33 9.49 -0.37
N LYS A 92 13.60 9.16 -0.17
CA LYS A 92 14.11 7.85 -0.54
C LYS A 92 13.80 6.85 0.55
N TRP A 93 13.52 5.62 0.13
CA TRP A 93 13.49 4.50 1.06
C TRP A 93 14.92 4.20 1.49
N THR A 94 15.20 4.29 2.79
CA THR A 94 16.55 4.15 3.32
C THR A 94 17.07 2.73 3.06
N GLY A 95 18.22 2.62 2.40
CA GLY A 95 18.90 1.33 2.19
C GLY A 95 19.56 0.83 3.49
N PRO A 96 19.73 -0.49 3.69
CA PRO A 96 19.49 -1.59 2.75
C PRO A 96 18.10 -2.24 2.91
N HIS A 97 17.10 -1.49 3.35
CA HIS A 97 15.82 -2.06 3.78
C HIS A 97 14.90 -2.47 2.63
N TYR A 98 14.12 -3.54 2.84
CA TYR A 98 13.22 -4.10 1.83
C TYR A 98 12.02 -3.19 1.55
N ILE A 99 11.66 -2.94 0.30
CA ILE A 99 10.50 -2.10 -0.04
C ILE A 99 9.27 -2.99 -0.29
N PRO A 100 8.20 -2.91 0.53
CA PRO A 100 7.02 -3.77 0.36
C PRO A 100 6.33 -3.61 -0.99
N ALA A 101 5.74 -4.68 -1.52
CA ALA A 101 4.98 -4.64 -2.77
C ALA A 101 3.77 -3.69 -2.67
N TYR A 102 3.18 -3.55 -1.48
CA TYR A 102 2.12 -2.59 -1.22
C TYR A 102 2.56 -1.13 -1.47
N VAL A 103 3.83 -0.81 -1.17
CA VAL A 103 4.45 0.48 -1.48
C VAL A 103 4.79 0.57 -2.96
N ARG A 104 5.43 -0.47 -3.52
CA ARG A 104 5.89 -0.50 -4.92
C ARG A 104 4.77 -0.47 -5.95
N ARG A 105 3.57 -0.96 -5.63
CA ARG A 105 2.41 -0.91 -6.54
C ARG A 105 1.84 0.50 -6.70
N TYR A 106 2.04 1.39 -5.71
CA TYR A 106 1.49 2.74 -5.78
C TYR A 106 2.06 3.49 -7.01
N PRO A 107 1.22 4.09 -7.86
CA PRO A 107 -0.15 4.55 -7.59
C PRO A 107 -1.26 3.63 -8.11
N PHE A 108 -0.96 2.37 -8.43
CA PHE A 108 -1.91 1.45 -9.03
C PHE A 108 -2.52 0.47 -8.03
N ILE A 109 -3.82 0.21 -8.22
CA ILE A 109 -4.59 -0.77 -7.45
C ILE A 109 -5.61 -1.47 -8.34
N LEU A 110 -5.97 -2.71 -8.00
CA LEU A 110 -7.11 -3.38 -8.61
C LEU A 110 -8.36 -3.08 -7.80
N ALA A 111 -9.42 -2.66 -8.49
CA ALA A 111 -10.75 -2.54 -7.94
C ALA A 111 -11.72 -3.40 -8.74
N GLU A 112 -12.78 -3.87 -8.09
CA GLU A 112 -13.87 -4.54 -8.80
C GLU A 112 -14.56 -3.56 -9.75
N ASP A 113 -14.86 -4.04 -10.95
CA ASP A 113 -15.64 -3.32 -11.93
C ASP A 113 -17.09 -3.20 -11.42
N PRO A 114 -17.61 -1.97 -11.20
CA PRO A 114 -18.98 -1.76 -10.74
C PRO A 114 -20.03 -2.37 -11.67
N THR A 115 -19.68 -2.58 -12.93
CA THR A 115 -20.58 -3.09 -13.98
C THR A 115 -20.43 -4.59 -14.20
N SER A 116 -19.40 -5.23 -13.63
CA SER A 116 -19.08 -6.64 -13.87
C SER A 116 -18.49 -7.25 -12.60
N ALA A 117 -19.36 -7.82 -11.75
CA ALA A 117 -18.94 -8.51 -10.54
C ALA A 117 -17.89 -9.58 -10.84
N GLY A 118 -16.79 -9.57 -10.08
CA GLY A 118 -15.66 -10.48 -10.25
C GLY A 118 -14.64 -10.08 -11.33
N ARG A 119 -14.91 -9.04 -12.13
CA ARG A 119 -13.89 -8.46 -13.03
C ARG A 119 -13.11 -7.40 -12.27
N LEU A 120 -11.78 -7.53 -12.26
CA LEU A 120 -10.88 -6.56 -11.65
C LEU A 120 -10.32 -5.63 -12.72
N THR A 121 -10.34 -4.34 -12.44
CA THR A 121 -9.83 -3.30 -13.34
C THR A 121 -8.65 -2.58 -12.69
N LEU A 122 -7.64 -2.27 -13.50
CA LEU A 122 -6.51 -1.44 -13.07
C LEU A 122 -6.98 0.00 -12.86
N CYS A 123 -6.88 0.47 -11.63
CA CYS A 123 -7.10 1.84 -11.24
C CYS A 123 -5.76 2.54 -10.98
N ALA A 124 -5.70 3.83 -11.27
CA ALA A 124 -4.60 4.70 -10.87
C ALA A 124 -5.12 5.77 -9.92
N ASP A 125 -4.37 6.07 -8.85
CA ASP A 125 -4.69 7.18 -7.95
C ASP A 125 -4.43 8.52 -8.63
N ARG A 126 -5.51 9.20 -9.02
CA ARG A 126 -5.45 10.49 -9.73
C ARG A 126 -5.06 11.67 -8.85
N ALA A 127 -5.03 11.47 -7.53
CA ALA A 127 -4.46 12.44 -6.60
C ALA A 127 -2.93 12.30 -6.47
N SER A 128 -2.33 11.28 -7.09
CA SER A 128 -0.89 11.04 -6.99
C SER A 128 -0.09 12.01 -7.86
N ASP A 129 0.94 12.63 -7.29
CA ASP A 129 1.96 13.40 -8.04
C ASP A 129 2.76 12.54 -9.03
N ARG A 130 2.59 11.21 -8.98
CA ARG A 130 3.18 10.28 -9.94
C ARG A 130 2.38 10.19 -11.24
N VAL A 131 1.09 10.52 -11.20
CA VAL A 131 0.20 10.49 -12.36
C VAL A 131 0.13 11.88 -12.95
N VAL A 132 0.84 12.07 -14.06
CA VAL A 132 1.07 13.38 -14.65
C VAL A 132 0.51 13.46 -16.07
N ASP A 133 0.20 14.66 -16.52
CA ASP A 133 -0.15 14.90 -17.91
C ASP A 133 1.13 14.87 -18.78
N GLN A 134 1.09 14.13 -19.89
CA GLN A 134 2.19 13.99 -20.83
C GLN A 134 2.56 15.33 -21.49
N LEU A 135 1.63 16.29 -21.58
CA LEU A 135 1.92 17.63 -22.08
C LEU A 135 2.90 18.39 -21.19
N LEU A 136 3.06 17.98 -19.92
CA LEU A 136 4.05 18.54 -19.00
C LEU A 136 5.43 17.88 -19.14
N ALA A 137 5.57 16.80 -19.93
CA ALA A 137 6.87 16.13 -20.14
C ALA A 137 8.00 17.08 -20.56
N PRO A 138 7.80 18.06 -21.49
CA PRO A 138 8.88 18.95 -21.91
C PRO A 138 9.34 19.92 -20.83
N LEU A 139 8.54 20.13 -19.79
CA LEU A 139 8.83 21.04 -18.67
C LEU A 139 9.47 20.31 -17.49
N ARG A 140 9.80 19.02 -17.65
CA ARG A 140 10.29 18.16 -16.58
C ARG A 140 11.56 17.43 -17.00
N ASP A 141 12.40 17.18 -16.01
CA ASP A 141 13.64 16.42 -16.20
C ASP A 141 13.40 14.89 -16.14
N ASP A 142 12.22 14.45 -15.68
CA ASP A 142 11.87 13.03 -15.54
C ASP A 142 11.12 12.47 -16.76
N LYS A 143 11.42 11.20 -17.10
CA LYS A 143 10.69 10.50 -18.17
C LYS A 143 9.27 10.18 -17.73
N ILE A 144 8.30 10.41 -18.62
CA ILE A 144 6.91 10.01 -18.43
C ILE A 144 6.63 8.78 -19.30
N ALA A 145 6.13 7.70 -18.69
CA ALA A 145 5.62 6.53 -19.38
C ALA A 145 4.10 6.69 -19.60
N PRO A 146 3.63 6.91 -20.84
CA PRO A 146 2.20 7.04 -21.14
C PRO A 146 1.41 5.84 -20.67
N PHE A 147 0.17 6.03 -20.22
CA PHE A 147 -0.68 4.88 -19.90
C PHE A 147 -1.18 4.15 -21.15
N PHE A 148 -1.42 4.90 -22.23
CA PHE A 148 -1.96 4.37 -23.48
C PHE A 148 -1.14 4.80 -24.69
N ALA A 149 -1.13 3.95 -25.72
CA ALA A 149 -0.70 4.26 -27.07
C ALA A 149 -1.93 4.16 -27.99
N GLY A 150 -2.59 5.29 -28.23
CA GLY A 150 -3.94 5.29 -28.80
C GLY A 150 -4.95 4.72 -27.79
N ASN A 151 -5.66 3.65 -28.17
CA ASN A 151 -6.61 2.97 -27.30
C ASN A 151 -6.02 1.76 -26.54
N GLU A 152 -4.78 1.39 -26.85
CA GLU A 152 -4.13 0.22 -26.26
C GLU A 152 -3.28 0.61 -25.04
N PRO A 153 -3.29 -0.18 -23.95
CA PRO A 153 -2.39 0.07 -22.83
C PRO A 153 -0.93 -0.04 -23.28
N THR A 154 -0.05 0.79 -22.73
CA THR A 154 1.39 0.65 -22.96
C THR A 154 1.97 -0.55 -22.22
N GLU A 155 3.23 -0.87 -22.52
CA GLU A 155 3.97 -1.91 -21.80
C GLU A 155 4.08 -1.61 -20.30
N ALA A 156 4.29 -0.35 -19.92
CA ALA A 156 4.32 0.07 -18.52
C ALA A 156 2.97 -0.21 -17.83
N THR A 157 1.84 0.09 -18.48
CA THR A 157 0.50 -0.18 -17.96
C THR A 157 0.22 -1.68 -17.83
N ARG A 158 0.66 -2.49 -18.80
CA ARG A 158 0.55 -3.96 -18.73
C ARG A 158 1.38 -4.54 -17.58
N GLN A 159 2.58 -4.03 -17.37
CA GLN A 159 3.44 -4.43 -16.26
C GLN A 159 2.83 -4.05 -14.90
N ALA A 160 2.26 -2.84 -14.78
CA ALA A 160 1.52 -2.43 -13.60
C ALA A 160 0.33 -3.36 -13.32
N LEU A 161 -0.47 -3.69 -14.34
CA LEU A 161 -1.57 -4.64 -14.24
C LEU A 161 -1.08 -6.02 -13.76
N ALA A 162 -0.01 -6.55 -14.36
CA ALA A 162 0.57 -7.83 -13.99
C ALA A 162 1.05 -7.82 -12.52
N PHE A 163 1.71 -6.74 -12.10
CA PHE A 163 2.16 -6.57 -10.72
C PHE A 163 0.99 -6.56 -9.73
N CYS A 164 -0.06 -5.79 -10.01
CA CYS A 164 -1.22 -5.72 -9.12
C CYS A 164 -1.99 -7.06 -9.08
N ASN A 165 -2.07 -7.78 -10.19
CA ASN A 165 -2.65 -9.13 -10.23
C ASN A 165 -1.86 -10.09 -9.34
N GLN A 166 -0.53 -10.10 -9.46
CA GLN A 166 0.32 -10.95 -8.62
C GLN A 166 0.15 -10.59 -7.14
N PHE A 167 0.14 -9.31 -6.80
CA PHE A 167 -0.09 -8.87 -5.43
C PHE A 167 -1.44 -9.37 -4.88
N GLN A 168 -2.50 -9.37 -5.70
CA GLN A 168 -3.81 -9.84 -5.27
C GLN A 168 -3.86 -11.35 -5.05
N ILE A 169 -3.16 -12.13 -5.88
CA ILE A 169 -2.98 -13.57 -5.68
C ILE A 169 -2.27 -13.82 -4.34
N ASP A 170 -1.16 -13.15 -4.11
CA ASP A 170 -0.37 -13.29 -2.88
C ASP A 170 -1.17 -12.84 -1.64
N PHE A 171 -1.96 -11.77 -1.77
CA PHE A 171 -2.82 -11.28 -0.70
C PHE A 171 -3.93 -12.28 -0.33
N ARG A 172 -4.52 -12.96 -1.32
CA ARG A 172 -5.50 -14.03 -1.07
C ARG A 172 -4.84 -15.23 -0.37
N ALA A 173 -3.70 -15.70 -0.88
CA ALA A 173 -2.95 -16.79 -0.27
C ALA A 173 -2.52 -16.45 1.18
N THR A 174 -2.16 -15.19 1.43
CA THR A 174 -1.81 -14.70 2.77
C THR A 174 -3.01 -14.76 3.71
N ARG A 175 -4.21 -14.38 3.25
CA ARG A 175 -5.44 -14.47 4.03
C ARG A 175 -5.75 -15.92 4.41
N GLU A 176 -5.69 -16.83 3.44
CA GLU A 176 -5.93 -18.26 3.69
C GLU A 176 -4.93 -18.86 4.68
N MET A 177 -3.67 -18.42 4.63
CA MET A 177 -2.65 -18.80 5.61
C MET A 177 -3.00 -18.28 7.01
N VAL A 178 -3.35 -17.00 7.12
CA VAL A 178 -3.70 -16.35 8.39
C VAL A 178 -4.94 -16.99 9.02
N GLU A 179 -5.98 -17.26 8.23
CA GLU A 179 -7.21 -17.93 8.69
C GLU A 179 -6.91 -19.31 9.29
N LYS A 180 -5.99 -20.07 8.70
CA LYS A 180 -5.55 -21.36 9.26
C LYS A 180 -4.82 -21.19 10.59
N ILE A 181 -3.91 -20.22 10.69
CA ILE A 181 -3.17 -19.94 11.94
C ILE A 181 -4.15 -19.53 13.06
N ASP A 182 -5.14 -18.69 12.74
CA ASP A 182 -6.17 -18.24 13.68
C ASP A 182 -7.09 -19.39 14.11
N ALA A 183 -7.51 -20.25 13.17
CA ALA A 183 -8.33 -21.42 13.47
C ALA A 183 -7.65 -22.42 14.43
N HIS A 184 -6.32 -22.41 14.48
CA HIS A 184 -5.54 -23.21 15.43
C HIS A 184 -5.21 -22.47 16.73
N GLY A 185 -5.67 -21.23 16.90
CA GLY A 185 -5.44 -20.43 18.11
C GLY A 185 -3.97 -20.08 18.33
N LEU A 186 -3.19 -19.99 17.26
CA LEU A 186 -1.73 -19.83 17.36
C LEU A 186 -1.29 -18.37 17.52
N PHE A 187 -2.19 -17.40 17.32
CA PHE A 187 -1.87 -16.00 17.56
C PHE A 187 -1.89 -15.66 19.05
N SER A 188 -0.89 -14.90 19.48
CA SER A 188 -0.81 -14.40 20.84
C SER A 188 -0.95 -12.86 20.86
N PRO A 189 -1.90 -12.29 21.63
CA PRO A 189 -1.98 -10.85 21.79
C PRO A 189 -0.73 -10.34 22.50
N ARG A 190 -0.16 -9.25 21.99
CA ARG A 190 1.03 -8.62 22.55
C ARG A 190 0.79 -7.14 22.78
N GLN A 191 1.53 -6.64 23.76
CA GLN A 191 1.74 -5.22 23.98
C GLN A 191 3.23 -5.00 24.19
N SER A 192 3.75 -3.87 23.71
CA SER A 192 5.15 -3.50 23.89
C SER A 192 5.24 -2.06 24.35
N LYS A 193 6.22 -1.79 25.20
CA LYS A 193 6.56 -0.46 25.69
C LYS A 193 7.95 -0.11 25.19
N VAL A 194 8.06 0.99 24.49
CA VAL A 194 9.33 1.54 24.01
C VAL A 194 9.62 2.81 24.81
N THR A 195 10.80 2.88 25.43
CA THR A 195 11.28 4.09 26.08
C THR A 195 12.41 4.67 25.25
N LEU A 196 12.21 5.89 24.73
CA LEU A 196 13.20 6.58 23.92
C LEU A 196 14.27 7.23 24.81
N GLU A 197 15.40 7.62 24.22
CA GLU A 197 16.52 8.24 24.94
C GLU A 197 16.12 9.52 25.70
N GLY A 198 15.09 10.24 25.21
CA GLY A 198 14.52 11.41 25.89
C GLY A 198 13.56 11.11 27.05
N GLY A 199 13.37 9.84 27.42
CA GLY A 199 12.44 9.41 28.47
C GLY A 199 10.98 9.32 28.04
N GLU A 200 10.65 9.71 26.81
CA GLU A 200 9.33 9.49 26.22
C GLU A 200 9.01 8.00 26.16
N VAL A 201 7.80 7.64 26.57
CA VAL A 201 7.30 6.29 26.57
C VAL A 201 6.23 6.16 25.49
N LEU A 202 6.47 5.26 24.53
CA LEU A 202 5.53 4.89 23.49
C LEU A 202 4.99 3.48 23.77
N ASN A 203 3.67 3.31 23.69
CA ASN A 203 3.03 2.01 23.84
C ASN A 203 2.54 1.52 22.48
N LEU A 204 2.91 0.30 22.13
CA LEU A 204 2.39 -0.44 20.99
C LEU A 204 1.39 -1.46 21.54
N THR A 205 0.12 -1.29 21.20
CA THR A 205 -1.00 -2.15 21.65
C THR A 205 -1.72 -2.75 20.45
N ASP A 206 -2.68 -3.63 20.73
CA ASP A 206 -3.67 -4.11 19.75
C ASP A 206 -3.07 -4.85 18.53
N PHE A 207 -1.94 -5.52 18.74
CA PHE A 207 -1.31 -6.38 17.76
C PHE A 207 -1.10 -7.80 18.28
N GLN A 208 -0.92 -8.72 17.35
CA GLN A 208 -0.67 -10.13 17.62
C GLN A 208 0.58 -10.59 16.89
N VAL A 209 1.18 -11.67 17.40
CA VAL A 209 2.35 -12.37 16.82
C VAL A 209 2.11 -13.86 16.76
#